data_AF-A0AA96X943-F1
#
_entry.id   AF-A0AA96X943-F1
#
_cell.length_a   1.000
_cell.length_b   1.000
_cell.length_c   1.000
_cell.angle_alpha   90.00
_cell.angle_beta   90.00
_cell.angle_gamma   90.00
#
_symmetry.space_group_name_H-M   'P 1'
#
loop_
_entity.id
_entity.type
_entity.pdbx_description
1 polymer ?
#
loop_
_entity_poly.entity_id
_entity_poly.type
_entity_poly.pdbx_seq_one_letter_code
_entity_poly.pdbx_strand_id
1 'polypeptide(L)'
;MRASELDPSQFEDMRPYRDDEVREVIKRLIADPEMSHAAAHFLVPKLAQLEGAVAWLVRQFLRFELRNVRNVRDLQEIVGKYMEKVIKRTTSGLSISGLDTLPRDRACLFVSNHRDIAMDPALMIQAMFREGHETSRIAIGDNLLSKQFASDLMKLNKCFTVVRSSGSRREKLQAATQLSNYIYHSIVNDNEHVWIAQRSGRAKDGLDRTNPALCAMFAMTKDRETPFADFWRKLHIVPVSISYEWDPCDAQKAKEIYVTEHKDEYKKGKNEDLASIGKGIVGHKGRVHAAFGTPIEGDFNDVNSLAEEIDRQVIGNYTLHPSNMIAYEMVYGEVPQLPVGYPAKAWDPAAHKEEREKFEARMARVDERWRDKAIQAYANPVVSRLAYE
;
A
#
# COMPACT_ATOMS: atom_id res chain seq x y z
N MET A 1 -8.66 28.26 11.77
CA MET A 1 -9.90 27.48 11.91
C MET A 1 -9.56 26.22 12.69
N ARG A 2 -10.38 25.83 13.67
CA ARG A 2 -10.20 24.56 14.36
C ARG A 2 -10.56 23.44 13.38
N ALA A 3 -9.76 22.37 13.33
CA ALA A 3 -10.02 21.23 12.44
C ALA A 3 -11.41 20.60 12.67
N SER A 4 -11.98 20.78 13.87
CA SER A 4 -13.31 20.30 14.25
C SER A 4 -14.50 21.08 13.65
N GLU A 5 -14.28 22.23 13.02
CA GLU A 5 -15.34 23.15 12.53
C GLU A 5 -15.29 23.32 10.99
N LEU A 6 -14.64 22.39 10.30
CA LEU A 6 -14.40 22.44 8.86
C LEU A 6 -15.67 22.08 8.07
N ASP A 7 -16.05 22.92 7.10
CA ASP A 7 -17.13 22.63 6.16
C ASP A 7 -16.75 21.41 5.28
N PRO A 8 -17.52 20.30 5.31
CA PRO A 8 -17.24 19.12 4.50
C PRO A 8 -17.16 19.38 2.99
N SER A 9 -17.78 20.46 2.50
CA SER A 9 -17.78 20.84 1.09
C SER A 9 -16.36 21.10 0.54
N GLN A 10 -15.40 21.45 1.41
CA GLN A 10 -14.01 21.70 1.00
C GLN A 10 -13.25 20.44 0.57
N PHE A 11 -13.82 19.25 0.80
CA PHE A 11 -13.20 17.96 0.50
C PHE A 11 -13.81 17.25 -0.71
N GLU A 12 -14.77 17.85 -1.42
CA GLU A 12 -15.53 17.19 -2.50
C GLU A 12 -14.62 16.61 -3.59
N ASP A 13 -13.58 17.34 -4.02
CA ASP A 13 -12.65 16.86 -5.04
C ASP A 13 -11.76 15.70 -4.55
N MET A 14 -11.49 15.67 -3.24
CA MET A 14 -10.57 14.75 -2.59
C MET A 14 -11.24 13.46 -2.13
N ARG A 15 -12.46 13.55 -1.60
CA ARG A 15 -13.12 12.46 -0.88
C ARG A 15 -13.48 11.26 -1.79
N PRO A 16 -13.67 10.08 -1.20
CA PRO A 16 -14.31 8.95 -1.85
C PRO A 16 -15.80 9.21 -2.11
N TYR A 17 -16.41 8.34 -2.91
CA TYR A 17 -17.85 8.39 -3.15
C TYR A 17 -18.65 7.98 -1.89
N ARG A 18 -19.80 8.63 -1.72
CA ARG A 18 -20.83 8.28 -0.74
C ARG A 18 -21.80 7.27 -1.32
N ASP A 19 -22.56 6.60 -0.46
CA ASP A 19 -23.47 5.52 -0.86
C ASP A 19 -24.53 5.95 -1.89
N ASP A 20 -24.99 7.19 -1.83
CA ASP A 20 -25.96 7.76 -2.78
C ASP A 20 -25.38 7.96 -4.19
N GLU A 21 -24.06 8.08 -4.31
CA GLU A 21 -23.36 8.28 -5.59
C GLU A 21 -23.04 6.94 -6.28
N VAL A 22 -22.95 5.84 -5.53
CA VAL A 22 -22.41 4.55 -5.99
C VAL A 22 -23.10 4.03 -7.25
N ARG A 23 -24.43 4.08 -7.32
CA ARG A 23 -25.19 3.51 -8.45
C ARG A 23 -24.90 4.23 -9.77
N GLU A 24 -24.82 5.55 -9.76
CA GLU A 24 -24.56 6.32 -10.98
C GLU A 24 -23.12 6.14 -11.45
N VAL A 25 -22.16 6.06 -10.52
CA VAL A 25 -20.76 5.78 -10.85
C VAL A 25 -20.60 4.38 -11.43
N ILE A 26 -21.27 3.36 -10.87
CA ILE A 26 -21.24 1.99 -11.42
C ILE A 26 -21.80 1.94 -12.84
N LYS A 27 -22.91 2.63 -13.11
CA LYS A 27 -23.47 2.71 -14.47
C LYS A 27 -22.48 3.32 -15.45
N ARG A 28 -21.79 4.41 -15.03
CA ARG A 28 -20.75 5.08 -15.83
C ARG A 28 -19.57 4.15 -16.10
N LEU A 29 -19.06 3.46 -15.07
CA LEU A 29 -17.97 2.50 -15.18
C LEU A 29 -18.28 1.35 -16.14
N ILE A 30 -19.47 0.76 -16.03
CA ILE A 30 -19.91 -0.32 -16.92
C ILE A 30 -20.12 0.20 -18.35
N ALA A 31 -20.45 1.48 -18.52
CA ALA A 31 -20.61 2.08 -19.83
C ALA A 31 -19.29 2.39 -20.53
N ASP A 32 -18.20 2.54 -19.77
CA ASP A 32 -16.87 2.86 -20.27
C ASP A 32 -16.25 1.68 -21.04
N PRO A 33 -15.94 1.83 -22.34
CA PRO A 33 -15.29 0.79 -23.14
C PRO A 33 -13.90 0.43 -22.62
N GLU A 34 -13.11 1.39 -22.12
CA GLU A 34 -11.77 1.14 -21.61
C GLU A 34 -11.81 0.31 -20.32
N MET A 35 -12.80 0.54 -19.47
CA MET A 35 -13.04 -0.27 -18.27
C MET A 35 -13.30 -1.74 -18.66
N SER A 36 -14.15 -1.98 -19.65
CA SER A 36 -14.47 -3.33 -20.12
C SER A 36 -13.25 -4.04 -20.72
N HIS A 37 -12.40 -3.32 -21.46
CA HIS A 37 -11.13 -3.86 -21.98
C HIS A 37 -10.14 -4.18 -20.85
N ALA A 38 -9.98 -3.27 -19.89
CA ALA A 38 -9.11 -3.49 -18.73
C ALA A 38 -9.57 -4.72 -17.92
N ALA A 39 -10.88 -4.84 -17.67
CA ALA A 39 -11.48 -5.99 -17.01
C ALA A 39 -11.30 -7.29 -17.81
N ALA A 40 -11.38 -7.25 -19.16
CA ALA A 40 -11.13 -8.42 -20.00
C ALA A 40 -9.68 -8.91 -19.91
N HIS A 41 -8.70 -8.00 -19.97
CA HIS A 41 -7.29 -8.32 -19.77
C HIS A 41 -7.01 -8.92 -18.39
N PHE A 42 -7.77 -8.51 -17.37
CA PHE A 42 -7.62 -9.02 -16.02
C PHE A 42 -8.30 -10.38 -15.79
N LEU A 43 -9.58 -10.51 -16.18
CA LEU A 43 -10.40 -11.68 -15.92
C LEU A 43 -10.10 -12.84 -16.86
N VAL A 44 -9.82 -12.56 -18.14
CA VAL A 44 -9.60 -13.55 -19.21
C VAL A 44 -8.40 -13.18 -20.08
N PRO A 45 -7.18 -13.10 -19.52
CA PRO A 45 -5.99 -12.63 -20.21
C PRO A 45 -5.66 -13.41 -21.50
N LYS A 46 -5.96 -14.71 -21.55
CA LYS A 46 -5.72 -15.56 -22.74
C LYS A 46 -6.67 -15.25 -23.91
N LEU A 47 -7.86 -14.71 -23.61
CA LEU A 47 -8.91 -14.44 -24.60
C LEU A 47 -9.03 -12.94 -24.91
N ALA A 48 -8.37 -12.07 -24.14
CA ALA A 48 -8.39 -10.63 -24.33
C ALA A 48 -7.88 -10.18 -25.72
N GLN A 49 -7.12 -11.03 -26.42
CA GLN A 49 -6.69 -10.82 -27.81
C GLN A 49 -7.84 -10.88 -28.83
N LEU A 50 -9.01 -11.43 -28.46
CA LEU A 50 -10.21 -11.49 -29.30
C LEU A 50 -11.09 -10.23 -29.18
N GLU A 51 -10.56 -9.19 -28.53
CA GLU A 51 -11.10 -7.83 -28.40
C GLU A 51 -12.63 -7.75 -28.23
N GLY A 52 -13.32 -7.00 -29.10
CA GLY A 52 -14.66 -6.44 -28.86
C GLY A 52 -15.74 -7.43 -28.41
N ALA A 53 -15.71 -8.69 -28.86
CA ALA A 53 -16.66 -9.71 -28.42
C ALA A 53 -16.46 -10.09 -26.94
N VAL A 54 -15.21 -10.21 -26.51
CA VAL A 54 -14.85 -10.51 -25.11
C VAL A 54 -15.14 -9.30 -24.23
N ALA A 55 -14.82 -8.08 -24.70
CA ALA A 55 -15.16 -6.87 -23.96
C ALA A 55 -16.68 -6.71 -23.77
N TRP A 56 -17.49 -7.04 -24.78
CA TRP A 56 -18.94 -7.04 -24.66
C TRP A 56 -19.44 -8.08 -23.65
N LEU A 57 -18.92 -9.32 -23.68
CA LEU A 57 -19.27 -10.36 -22.71
C LEU A 57 -18.91 -9.95 -21.28
N VAL A 58 -17.71 -9.40 -21.07
CA VAL A 58 -17.24 -8.87 -19.77
C VAL A 58 -18.16 -7.76 -19.30
N ARG A 59 -18.60 -6.87 -20.19
CA ARG A 59 -19.57 -5.82 -19.85
C ARG A 59 -20.90 -6.40 -19.37
N GLN A 60 -21.43 -7.43 -20.03
CA GLN A 60 -22.67 -8.09 -19.57
C GLN A 60 -22.47 -8.80 -18.23
N PHE A 61 -21.31 -9.44 -18.04
CA PHE A 61 -20.94 -10.04 -16.76
C PHE A 61 -20.89 -9.01 -15.64
N LEU A 62 -20.21 -7.87 -15.85
CA LEU A 62 -20.15 -6.78 -14.87
C LEU A 62 -21.53 -6.19 -14.56
N ARG A 63 -22.40 -6.04 -15.57
CA ARG A 63 -23.81 -5.65 -15.35
C ARG A 63 -24.53 -6.60 -14.43
N PHE A 64 -24.33 -7.90 -14.61
CA PHE A 64 -24.97 -8.92 -13.80
C PHE A 64 -24.40 -8.96 -12.38
N GLU A 65 -23.08 -8.95 -12.23
CA GLU A 65 -22.40 -9.02 -10.94
C GLU A 65 -22.71 -7.81 -10.07
N LEU A 66 -22.72 -6.60 -10.67
CA LEU A 66 -22.91 -5.34 -9.96
C LEU A 66 -24.39 -4.90 -9.85
N ARG A 67 -25.35 -5.69 -10.35
CA ARG A 67 -26.78 -5.28 -10.42
C ARG A 67 -27.42 -4.96 -9.07
N ASN A 68 -26.92 -5.58 -8.00
CA ASN A 68 -27.45 -5.45 -6.66
C ASN A 68 -26.64 -4.51 -5.77
N VAL A 69 -25.58 -3.88 -6.30
CA VAL A 69 -24.74 -2.97 -5.53
C VAL A 69 -25.46 -1.65 -5.33
N ARG A 70 -25.69 -1.27 -4.07
CA ARG A 70 -26.42 -0.05 -3.70
C ARG A 70 -25.58 0.93 -2.91
N ASN A 71 -24.55 0.45 -2.21
CA ASN A 71 -23.69 1.23 -1.34
C ASN A 71 -22.23 0.77 -1.49
N VAL A 72 -21.30 1.44 -0.81
CA VAL A 72 -19.87 1.12 -0.85
C VAL A 72 -19.59 -0.28 -0.29
N ARG A 73 -20.31 -0.69 0.75
CA ARG A 73 -20.14 -2.00 1.41
C ARG A 73 -20.43 -3.16 0.44
N ASP A 74 -21.54 -3.09 -0.30
CA ASP A 74 -21.92 -4.09 -1.29
C ASP A 74 -20.82 -4.28 -2.36
N LEU A 75 -20.19 -3.17 -2.79
CA LEU A 75 -19.08 -3.24 -3.73
C LEU A 75 -17.85 -3.89 -3.11
N GLN A 76 -17.50 -3.55 -1.87
CA GLN A 76 -16.38 -4.13 -1.15
C GLN A 76 -16.54 -5.63 -0.92
N GLU A 77 -17.76 -6.13 -0.70
CA GLU A 77 -18.03 -7.57 -0.61
C GLU A 77 -17.69 -8.30 -1.93
N ILE A 78 -18.02 -7.68 -3.07
CA ILE A 78 -17.68 -8.23 -4.38
C ILE A 78 -16.17 -8.17 -4.58
N VAL A 79 -15.55 -7.00 -4.38
CA VAL A 79 -14.10 -6.82 -4.51
C VAL A 79 -13.33 -7.79 -3.62
N GLY A 80 -13.76 -7.99 -2.37
CA GLY A 80 -13.17 -8.92 -1.42
C GLY A 80 -13.18 -10.37 -1.90
N LYS A 81 -14.28 -10.82 -2.54
CA LYS A 81 -14.37 -12.16 -3.15
C LYS A 81 -13.34 -12.35 -4.27
N TYR A 82 -13.13 -11.35 -5.11
CA TYR A 82 -12.11 -11.42 -6.17
C TYR A 82 -10.69 -11.30 -5.60
N MET A 83 -10.50 -10.44 -4.61
CA MET A 83 -9.22 -10.28 -3.92
C MET A 83 -8.78 -11.58 -3.25
N GLU A 84 -9.71 -12.33 -2.64
CA GLU A 84 -9.41 -13.65 -2.09
C GLU A 84 -8.92 -14.65 -3.15
N LYS A 85 -9.50 -14.63 -4.36
CA LYS A 85 -9.02 -15.47 -5.47
C LYS A 85 -7.62 -15.06 -5.91
N VAL A 86 -7.35 -13.74 -5.98
CA VAL A 86 -6.02 -13.21 -6.29
C VAL A 86 -5.00 -13.65 -5.24
N ILE A 87 -5.32 -13.51 -3.96
CA ILE A 87 -4.44 -13.93 -2.85
C ILE A 87 -4.15 -15.42 -2.96
N LYS A 88 -5.17 -16.28 -3.05
CA LYS A 88 -5.01 -17.74 -3.16
C LYS A 88 -4.16 -18.16 -4.37
N ARG A 89 -4.20 -17.42 -5.47
CA ARG A 89 -3.44 -17.72 -6.68
C ARG A 89 -2.03 -17.16 -6.67
N THR A 90 -1.80 -16.04 -5.98
CA THR A 90 -0.56 -15.26 -6.11
C THR A 90 0.29 -15.25 -4.84
N THR A 91 -0.17 -15.85 -3.75
CA THR A 91 0.60 -16.01 -2.52
C THR A 91 0.64 -17.48 -2.10
N SER A 92 1.67 -17.83 -1.33
CA SER A 92 1.78 -19.13 -0.64
C SER A 92 1.12 -19.12 0.73
N GLY A 93 0.26 -18.13 0.99
CA GLY A 93 -0.36 -17.88 2.29
C GLY A 93 -0.29 -16.40 2.67
N LEU A 94 -1.38 -15.89 3.24
CA LEU A 94 -1.46 -14.61 3.91
C LEU A 94 -1.68 -14.88 5.40
N SER A 95 -0.78 -14.38 6.23
CA SER A 95 -0.91 -14.42 7.69
C SER A 95 -1.05 -12.99 8.23
N ILE A 96 -1.77 -12.86 9.35
CA ILE A 96 -2.12 -11.58 9.96
C ILE A 96 -1.79 -11.65 11.45
N SER A 97 -1.28 -10.57 12.02
CA SER A 97 -1.05 -10.43 13.46
C SER A 97 -1.45 -9.03 13.95
N GLY A 98 -1.82 -8.92 15.24
CA GLY A 98 -2.11 -7.66 15.92
C GLY A 98 -3.45 -7.01 15.60
N LEU A 99 -4.13 -7.45 14.52
CA LEU A 99 -5.42 -6.90 14.11
C LEU A 99 -6.51 -7.12 15.18
N ASP A 100 -6.43 -8.23 15.90
CA ASP A 100 -7.31 -8.62 17.01
C ASP A 100 -7.20 -7.70 18.23
N THR A 101 -6.06 -7.00 18.38
CA THR A 101 -5.79 -6.07 19.48
C THR A 101 -6.24 -4.63 19.18
N LEU A 102 -6.70 -4.36 17.96
CA LEU A 102 -7.12 -3.02 17.58
C LEU A 102 -8.41 -2.60 18.28
N PRO A 103 -8.54 -1.32 18.67
CA PRO A 103 -9.77 -0.80 19.21
C PRO A 103 -10.89 -0.89 18.17
N ARG A 104 -12.09 -1.31 18.61
CA ARG A 104 -13.29 -1.43 17.77
C ARG A 104 -14.24 -0.24 17.90
N ASP A 105 -14.02 0.61 18.89
CA ASP A 105 -14.85 1.78 19.22
C ASP A 105 -14.38 3.07 18.52
N ARG A 106 -13.16 3.08 17.98
CA ARG A 106 -12.53 4.25 17.37
C ARG A 106 -11.74 3.93 16.11
N ALA A 107 -11.74 4.86 15.17
CA ALA A 107 -10.93 4.82 13.98
C ALA A 107 -9.44 5.03 14.29
N CYS A 108 -8.61 4.44 13.44
CA CYS A 108 -7.15 4.47 13.51
C CYS A 108 -6.56 4.96 12.18
N LEU A 109 -5.46 5.70 12.29
CA LEU A 109 -4.61 6.06 11.16
C LEU A 109 -3.53 4.99 10.98
N PHE A 110 -3.72 4.11 10.01
CA PHE A 110 -2.74 3.10 9.64
C PHE A 110 -1.63 3.71 8.79
N VAL A 111 -0.38 3.62 9.28
CA VAL A 111 0.81 4.08 8.57
C VAL A 111 1.66 2.86 8.24
N SER A 112 1.80 2.52 6.97
CA SER A 112 2.50 1.31 6.57
C SER A 112 3.76 1.54 5.75
N ASN A 113 4.66 0.54 5.76
CA ASN A 113 5.61 0.42 4.68
C ASN A 113 4.87 0.26 3.34
N HIS A 114 5.56 0.60 2.26
CA HIS A 114 4.94 0.58 0.95
C HIS A 114 5.88 -0.03 -0.07
N ARG A 115 5.66 -1.28 -0.46
CA ARG A 115 6.48 -2.02 -1.43
C ARG A 115 5.69 -2.34 -2.70
N ASP A 116 4.37 -2.50 -2.62
CA ASP A 116 3.49 -2.70 -3.77
C ASP A 116 2.46 -1.58 -3.89
N ILE A 117 2.30 -1.00 -5.08
CA ILE A 117 1.43 0.17 -5.30
C ILE A 117 -0.03 -0.14 -4.91
N ALA A 118 -0.52 -1.34 -5.27
CA ALA A 118 -1.94 -1.68 -5.12
C ALA A 118 -2.16 -2.75 -4.04
N MET A 119 -1.26 -3.72 -3.93
CA MET A 119 -1.46 -4.86 -3.06
C MET A 119 -1.29 -4.53 -1.58
N ASP A 120 -0.47 -3.53 -1.22
CA ASP A 120 -0.29 -3.14 0.18
C ASP A 120 -1.61 -2.74 0.85
N PRO A 121 -2.33 -1.70 0.38
CA PRO A 121 -3.61 -1.35 1.00
C PRO A 121 -4.67 -2.43 0.77
N ALA A 122 -4.62 -3.17 -0.34
CA ALA A 122 -5.59 -4.22 -0.63
C ALA A 122 -5.50 -5.41 0.34
N LEU A 123 -4.28 -5.85 0.68
CA LEU A 123 -4.05 -6.93 1.63
C LEU A 123 -4.46 -6.51 3.05
N MET A 124 -4.15 -5.28 3.44
CA MET A 124 -4.56 -4.74 4.72
C MET A 124 -6.09 -4.65 4.84
N ILE A 125 -6.77 -4.09 3.83
CA ILE A 125 -8.24 -4.00 3.81
C ILE A 125 -8.88 -5.38 3.79
N GLN A 126 -8.31 -6.32 3.04
CA GLN A 126 -8.80 -7.69 3.01
C GLN A 126 -8.68 -8.37 4.38
N ALA A 127 -7.60 -8.10 5.13
CA ALA A 127 -7.42 -8.57 6.50
C ALA A 127 -8.49 -7.97 7.44
N MET A 128 -8.65 -6.64 7.42
CA MET A 128 -9.67 -5.94 8.21
C MET A 128 -11.08 -6.46 7.93
N PHE A 129 -11.44 -6.58 6.65
CA PHE A 129 -12.74 -7.05 6.21
C PHE A 129 -13.04 -8.48 6.68
N ARG A 130 -12.04 -9.37 6.72
CA ARG A 130 -12.19 -10.77 7.17
C ARG A 130 -12.44 -10.89 8.68
N GLU A 131 -11.77 -10.06 9.47
CA GLU A 131 -11.93 -10.01 10.94
C GLU A 131 -13.14 -9.15 11.39
N GLY A 132 -13.96 -8.71 10.42
CA GLY A 132 -15.17 -7.94 10.67
C GLY A 132 -14.92 -6.49 11.11
N HIS A 133 -13.76 -5.91 10.81
CA HIS A 133 -13.49 -4.49 11.01
C HIS A 133 -14.03 -3.67 9.83
N GLU A 134 -14.33 -2.39 10.09
CA GLU A 134 -14.61 -1.43 9.04
C GLU A 134 -13.35 -1.18 8.19
N THR A 135 -13.52 -1.08 6.88
CA THR A 135 -12.40 -0.86 5.96
C THR A 135 -11.91 0.60 5.99
N SER A 136 -10.65 0.83 5.64
CA SER A 136 -10.04 2.17 5.63
C SER A 136 -10.27 2.97 4.35
N ARG A 137 -10.31 4.30 4.50
CA ARG A 137 -10.07 5.27 3.42
C ARG A 137 -8.60 5.24 3.02
N ILE A 138 -8.30 5.18 1.72
CA ILE A 138 -6.93 4.94 1.22
C ILE A 138 -6.39 6.22 0.57
N ALA A 139 -5.24 6.70 1.03
CA ALA A 139 -4.54 7.79 0.37
C ALA A 139 -3.94 7.32 -0.97
N ILE A 140 -4.36 7.91 -2.09
CA ILE A 140 -3.81 7.62 -3.43
C ILE A 140 -3.32 8.89 -4.13
N GLY A 141 -2.17 8.82 -4.80
CA GLY A 141 -1.65 9.93 -5.59
C GLY A 141 -2.51 10.21 -6.83
N ASP A 142 -2.77 11.49 -7.12
CA ASP A 142 -3.44 11.97 -8.33
C ASP A 142 -2.80 11.50 -9.65
N ASN A 143 -1.49 11.24 -9.64
CA ASN A 143 -0.75 10.72 -10.78
C ASN A 143 -1.27 9.36 -11.30
N LEU A 144 -2.00 8.60 -10.48
CA LEU A 144 -2.60 7.31 -10.85
C LEU A 144 -4.03 7.45 -11.38
N LEU A 145 -4.62 8.64 -11.29
CA LEU A 145 -6.04 8.90 -11.60
C LEU A 145 -6.22 9.65 -12.94
N SER A 146 -5.30 9.45 -13.89
CA SER A 146 -5.29 10.17 -15.16
C SER A 146 -6.49 9.86 -16.07
N LYS A 147 -7.17 8.74 -15.85
CA LYS A 147 -8.36 8.31 -16.60
C LYS A 147 -9.59 8.30 -15.70
N GLN A 148 -10.75 8.70 -16.25
CA GLN A 148 -11.98 8.81 -15.47
C GLN A 148 -12.40 7.49 -14.82
N PHE A 149 -12.36 6.36 -15.55
CA PHE A 149 -12.71 5.07 -14.97
C PHE A 149 -11.78 4.65 -13.82
N ALA A 150 -10.50 5.04 -13.86
CA ALA A 150 -9.54 4.75 -12.81
C ALA A 150 -9.85 5.58 -11.56
N SER A 151 -10.14 6.88 -11.75
CA SER A 151 -10.64 7.76 -10.67
C SER A 151 -11.91 7.19 -10.03
N ASP A 152 -12.87 6.81 -10.87
CA ASP A 152 -14.15 6.26 -10.43
C ASP A 152 -13.98 4.98 -9.60
N LEU A 153 -13.18 4.03 -10.10
CA LEU A 153 -12.91 2.77 -9.41
C LEU A 153 -12.20 2.97 -8.06
N MET A 154 -11.21 3.86 -8.02
CA MET A 154 -10.46 4.15 -6.80
C MET A 154 -11.36 4.83 -5.76
N LYS A 155 -12.11 5.88 -6.15
CA LYS A 155 -13.03 6.58 -5.24
C LYS A 155 -14.18 5.70 -4.75
N LEU A 156 -14.65 4.74 -5.55
CA LEU A 156 -15.60 3.73 -5.10
C LEU A 156 -15.02 2.78 -4.05
N ASN A 157 -13.71 2.52 -4.09
CA ASN A 157 -13.01 1.67 -3.12
C ASN A 157 -12.47 2.46 -1.91
N LYS A 158 -13.20 3.48 -1.47
CA LYS A 158 -12.82 4.41 -0.38
C LYS A 158 -11.47 5.13 -0.59
N CYS A 159 -10.90 5.20 -1.80
CA CYS A 159 -9.67 5.98 -2.01
C CYS A 159 -9.98 7.48 -2.04
N PHE A 160 -9.13 8.29 -1.42
CA PHE A 160 -9.14 9.74 -1.52
C PHE A 160 -7.87 10.25 -2.18
N THR A 161 -8.00 11.33 -2.94
CA THR A 161 -6.93 11.82 -3.81
C THR A 161 -5.95 12.70 -3.04
N VAL A 162 -4.65 12.41 -3.18
CA VAL A 162 -3.54 13.21 -2.69
C VAL A 162 -2.87 13.89 -3.87
N VAL A 163 -2.88 15.22 -3.88
CA VAL A 163 -2.27 16.02 -4.95
C VAL A 163 -0.75 15.94 -4.88
N ARG A 164 -0.10 15.37 -5.90
CA ARG A 164 1.36 15.22 -5.94
C ARG A 164 2.04 16.36 -6.70
N SER A 165 2.31 17.42 -5.95
CA SER A 165 3.49 18.28 -6.12
C SER A 165 3.83 18.78 -7.55
N SER A 166 2.84 19.20 -8.33
CA SER A 166 3.04 20.17 -9.41
C SER A 166 2.56 21.53 -8.93
N GLY A 167 3.49 22.44 -8.62
CA GLY A 167 3.14 23.78 -8.14
C GLY A 167 4.21 24.45 -7.31
N SER A 168 3.97 25.73 -7.03
CA SER A 168 4.71 26.59 -6.11
C SER A 168 4.76 26.01 -4.70
N ARG A 169 5.71 26.50 -3.88
CA ARG A 169 5.82 26.13 -2.46
C ARG A 169 4.52 26.36 -1.69
N ARG A 170 3.76 27.40 -2.08
CA ARG A 170 2.47 27.75 -1.48
C ARG A 170 1.41 26.69 -1.78
N GLU A 171 1.29 26.26 -3.03
CA GLU A 171 0.33 25.22 -3.43
C GLU A 171 0.64 23.88 -2.76
N LYS A 172 1.92 23.52 -2.65
CA LYS A 172 2.34 22.30 -1.93
C LYS A 172 1.96 22.35 -0.45
N LEU A 173 2.14 23.51 0.19
CA LEU A 173 1.75 23.70 1.59
C LEU A 173 0.22 23.61 1.74
N GLN A 174 -0.54 24.24 0.84
CA GLN A 174 -2.00 24.19 0.85
C GLN A 174 -2.53 22.77 0.68
N ALA A 175 -1.98 22.01 -0.27
CA ALA A 175 -2.35 20.60 -0.47
C ALA A 175 -2.03 19.74 0.77
N ALA A 176 -0.87 19.96 1.41
CA ALA A 176 -0.51 19.27 2.65
C ALA A 176 -1.46 19.65 3.82
N THR A 177 -1.84 20.92 3.95
CA THR A 177 -2.83 21.36 4.94
C THR A 177 -4.20 20.71 4.70
N GLN A 178 -4.66 20.67 3.44
CA GLN A 178 -5.94 20.07 3.08
C GLN A 178 -5.94 18.56 3.37
N LEU A 179 -4.84 17.87 3.06
CA LEU A 179 -4.65 16.46 3.39
C LEU A 179 -4.72 16.22 4.90
N SER A 180 -3.98 17.02 5.68
CA SER A 180 -4.00 16.95 7.15
C SER A 180 -5.41 17.16 7.71
N ASN A 181 -6.13 18.17 7.20
CA ASN A 181 -7.51 18.47 7.59
C ASN A 181 -8.43 17.29 7.31
N TYR A 182 -8.31 16.68 6.13
CA TYR A 182 -9.15 15.56 5.73
C TYR A 182 -8.87 14.28 6.53
N ILE A 183 -7.60 13.99 6.82
CA ILE A 183 -7.22 12.84 7.66
C ILE A 183 -7.78 13.03 9.07
N TYR A 184 -7.59 14.22 9.66
CA TYR A 184 -8.13 14.53 10.98
C TYR A 184 -9.65 14.39 11.00
N HIS A 185 -10.35 14.99 10.03
CA HIS A 185 -11.82 14.89 9.93
C HIS A 185 -12.27 13.43 9.77
N SER A 186 -11.60 12.64 8.92
CA SER A 186 -11.96 11.24 8.72
C SER A 186 -11.87 10.43 10.01
N ILE A 187 -10.79 10.61 10.78
CA ILE A 187 -10.57 9.85 12.01
C ILE A 187 -11.44 10.36 13.16
N VAL A 188 -11.44 11.68 13.40
CA VAL A 188 -12.00 12.28 14.63
C VAL A 188 -13.48 12.60 14.48
N ASN A 189 -13.94 13.03 13.29
CA ASN A 189 -15.32 13.43 13.06
C ASN A 189 -16.16 12.30 12.45
N ASP A 190 -15.65 11.62 11.43
CA ASP A 190 -16.39 10.55 10.73
C ASP A 190 -16.23 9.18 11.41
N ASN A 191 -15.26 9.02 12.31
CA ASN A 191 -14.85 7.74 12.89
C ASN A 191 -14.55 6.67 11.82
N GLU A 192 -13.85 7.07 10.75
CA GLU A 192 -13.49 6.22 9.61
C GLU A 192 -11.98 6.00 9.57
N HIS A 193 -11.54 4.73 9.54
CA HIS A 193 -10.13 4.38 9.43
C HIS A 193 -9.47 5.01 8.20
N VAL A 194 -8.19 5.34 8.29
CA VAL A 194 -7.40 5.88 7.18
C VAL A 194 -6.14 5.05 7.01
N TRP A 195 -5.75 4.76 5.78
CA TRP A 195 -4.46 4.18 5.44
C TRP A 195 -3.62 5.16 4.62
N ILE A 196 -2.34 5.27 5.00
CA ILE A 196 -1.35 6.05 4.27
C ILE A 196 0.02 5.35 4.30
N ALA A 197 0.75 5.43 3.19
CA ALA A 197 2.13 4.98 3.12
C ALA A 197 3.06 5.91 3.93
N GLN A 198 4.03 5.35 4.63
CA GLN A 198 5.00 6.09 5.47
C GLN A 198 5.91 7.05 4.69
N ARG A 199 5.95 6.93 3.36
CA ARG A 199 6.62 7.87 2.46
C ARG A 199 5.91 7.94 1.11
N SER A 200 6.12 9.03 0.39
CA SER A 200 5.59 9.18 -0.96
C SER A 200 6.28 8.22 -1.93
N GLY A 201 5.50 7.27 -2.44
CA GLY A 201 5.97 6.28 -3.41
C GLY A 201 6.47 5.01 -2.74
N ARG A 202 6.44 3.91 -3.48
CA ARG A 202 6.90 2.62 -2.97
C ARG A 202 8.42 2.57 -2.78
N ALA A 203 8.85 1.81 -1.80
CA ALA A 203 10.23 1.39 -1.62
C ALA A 203 10.70 0.55 -2.82
N LYS A 204 11.81 1.00 -3.41
CA LYS A 204 12.48 0.30 -4.51
C LYS A 204 13.64 -0.55 -4.00
N ASP A 205 14.23 -0.13 -2.89
CA ASP A 205 15.43 -0.62 -2.25
C ASP A 205 15.12 -1.48 -1.02
N GLY A 206 13.86 -1.71 -0.66
CA GLY A 206 13.49 -2.48 0.55
C GLY A 206 13.88 -1.81 1.88
N LEU A 207 14.26 -0.53 1.86
CA LEU A 207 14.47 0.28 3.07
C LEU A 207 13.15 0.96 3.45
N ASP A 208 12.54 0.50 4.54
CA ASP A 208 11.28 1.01 5.02
C ASP A 208 11.52 2.08 6.09
N ARG A 209 11.89 3.30 5.66
CA ARG A 209 12.02 4.48 6.52
C ARG A 209 10.89 5.48 6.32
N THR A 210 10.37 6.01 7.42
CA THR A 210 9.29 7.00 7.44
C THR A 210 9.85 8.36 7.03
N ASN A 211 9.12 9.08 6.19
CA ASN A 211 9.50 10.46 5.86
C ASN A 211 9.01 11.38 6.99
N PRO A 212 9.89 12.11 7.70
CA PRO A 212 9.48 13.02 8.78
C PRO A 212 8.47 14.09 8.30
N ALA A 213 8.50 14.48 7.02
CA ALA A 213 7.52 15.40 6.46
C ALA A 213 6.07 14.88 6.52
N LEU A 214 5.87 13.54 6.56
CA LEU A 214 4.56 12.94 6.78
C LEU A 214 4.05 13.21 8.20
N CYS A 215 4.91 13.02 9.20
CA CYS A 215 4.59 13.29 10.60
C CYS A 215 4.35 14.79 10.84
N ALA A 216 5.13 15.66 10.20
CA ALA A 216 4.87 17.09 10.18
C ALA A 216 3.50 17.42 9.56
N MET A 217 3.13 16.75 8.46
CA MET A 217 1.84 16.93 7.80
C MET A 217 0.68 16.56 8.72
N PHE A 218 0.77 15.48 9.49
CA PHE A 218 -0.28 15.13 10.45
C PHE A 218 -0.58 16.29 11.41
N ALA A 219 0.43 16.99 11.93
CA ALA A 219 0.26 18.08 12.88
C ALA A 219 0.00 19.47 12.26
N MET A 220 -0.14 19.60 10.94
CA MET A 220 -0.35 20.92 10.29
C MET A 220 -1.63 21.63 10.73
N THR A 221 -2.60 20.88 11.22
CA THR A 221 -3.94 21.37 11.59
C THR A 221 -4.11 21.52 13.10
N LYS A 222 -3.02 21.27 13.83
CA LYS A 222 -2.89 21.53 15.26
C LYS A 222 -3.06 23.03 15.52
N ASP A 223 -3.95 23.36 16.44
CA ASP A 223 -4.01 24.71 17.00
C ASP A 223 -2.73 25.01 17.81
N ARG A 224 -2.47 26.28 18.12
CA ARG A 224 -1.22 26.67 18.77
C ARG A 224 -1.10 26.16 20.21
N GLU A 225 -2.23 25.93 20.88
CA GLU A 225 -2.32 25.65 22.32
C GLU A 225 -2.18 24.14 22.61
N THR A 226 -2.68 23.29 21.71
CA THR A 226 -2.56 21.83 21.85
C THR A 226 -1.08 21.39 21.71
N PRO A 227 -0.51 20.67 22.69
CA PRO A 227 0.80 20.04 22.56
C PRO A 227 0.89 19.09 21.37
N PHE A 228 2.09 18.91 20.80
CA PHE A 228 2.28 18.03 19.63
C PHE A 228 1.80 16.60 19.91
N ALA A 229 2.19 16.04 21.05
CA ALA A 229 1.79 14.71 21.51
C ALA A 229 0.27 14.54 21.60
N ASP A 230 -0.41 15.48 22.24
CA ASP A 230 -1.86 15.44 22.41
C ASP A 230 -2.62 15.52 21.08
N PHE A 231 -2.03 16.16 20.07
CA PHE A 231 -2.65 16.27 18.76
C PHE A 231 -2.62 14.97 17.99
N TRP A 232 -1.43 14.37 17.80
CA TRP A 232 -1.34 13.16 16.98
C TRP A 232 -1.94 11.94 17.69
N ARG A 233 -2.02 11.91 19.03
CA ARG A 233 -2.75 10.85 19.76
C ARG A 233 -4.21 10.75 19.34
N LYS A 234 -4.86 11.86 18.96
CA LYS A 234 -6.23 11.86 18.44
C LYS A 234 -6.39 11.09 17.13
N LEU A 235 -5.30 10.89 16.39
CA LEU A 235 -5.28 10.14 15.14
C LEU A 235 -5.16 8.63 15.36
N HIS A 236 -4.87 8.17 16.59
CA HIS A 236 -4.66 6.76 16.93
C HIS A 236 -3.77 6.05 15.90
N ILE A 237 -2.54 6.56 15.75
CA ILE A 237 -1.61 6.07 14.73
C ILE A 237 -1.25 4.62 15.05
N VAL A 238 -1.47 3.72 14.09
CA VAL A 238 -1.09 2.31 14.17
C VAL A 238 -0.11 2.02 13.04
N PRO A 239 1.18 1.79 13.35
CA PRO A 239 2.14 1.34 12.37
C PRO A 239 1.78 -0.05 11.82
N VAL A 240 1.90 -0.28 10.52
CA VAL A 240 1.59 -1.55 9.87
C VAL A 240 2.77 -2.02 9.02
N SER A 241 3.18 -3.27 9.20
CA SER A 241 4.23 -3.87 8.38
C SER A 241 3.66 -4.92 7.44
N ILE A 242 3.92 -4.76 6.15
CA ILE A 242 3.55 -5.71 5.11
C ILE A 242 4.83 -6.32 4.55
N SER A 243 5.00 -7.61 4.80
CA SER A 243 6.18 -8.38 4.42
C SER A 243 5.84 -9.33 3.28
N TYR A 244 6.66 -9.27 2.23
CA TYR A 244 6.56 -10.15 1.07
C TYR A 244 7.81 -11.02 1.01
N GLU A 245 7.63 -12.32 0.81
CA GLU A 245 8.75 -13.22 0.53
C GLU A 245 9.38 -12.93 -0.83
N TRP A 246 8.54 -12.60 -1.83
CA TRP A 246 8.97 -12.22 -3.17
C TRP A 246 8.28 -10.92 -3.59
N ASP A 247 9.06 -9.98 -4.13
CA ASP A 247 8.54 -8.76 -4.76
C ASP A 247 8.35 -9.00 -6.27
N PRO A 248 7.11 -9.03 -6.79
CA PRO A 248 6.87 -9.19 -8.22
C PRO A 248 7.57 -8.15 -9.10
N CYS A 249 7.84 -6.96 -8.57
CA CYS A 249 8.41 -5.82 -9.27
C CYS A 249 9.93 -5.64 -9.01
N ASP A 250 10.61 -6.55 -8.32
CA ASP A 250 12.04 -6.43 -7.97
C ASP A 250 12.94 -6.06 -9.15
N ALA A 251 12.85 -6.76 -10.28
CA ALA A 251 13.66 -6.46 -11.47
C ALA A 251 13.38 -5.07 -12.06
N GLN A 252 12.12 -4.59 -12.00
CA GLN A 252 11.74 -3.25 -12.48
C GLN A 252 12.29 -2.17 -11.55
N LYS A 253 12.18 -2.39 -10.24
CA LYS A 253 12.71 -1.48 -9.22
C LYS A 253 14.23 -1.38 -9.29
N ALA A 254 14.91 -2.51 -9.43
CA ALA A 254 16.35 -2.59 -9.55
C ALA A 254 16.86 -1.84 -10.79
N LYS A 255 16.21 -2.03 -11.93
CA LYS A 255 16.48 -1.27 -13.16
C LYS A 255 16.30 0.24 -12.92
N GLU A 256 15.19 0.64 -12.32
CA GLU A 256 14.90 2.05 -12.06
C GLU A 256 15.96 2.70 -11.15
N ILE A 257 16.41 2.01 -10.10
CA ILE A 257 17.50 2.47 -9.22
C ILE A 257 18.78 2.64 -10.04
N TYR A 258 19.19 1.60 -10.76
CA TYR A 258 20.43 1.61 -11.53
C TYR A 258 20.48 2.75 -12.56
N VAL A 259 19.43 2.88 -13.38
CA VAL A 259 19.37 3.91 -14.43
C VAL A 259 19.37 5.32 -13.82
N THR A 260 18.70 5.51 -12.67
CA THR A 260 18.72 6.80 -11.94
C THR A 260 20.11 7.16 -11.44
N GLU A 261 20.86 6.20 -10.87
CA GLU A 261 22.22 6.41 -10.37
C GLU A 261 23.23 6.68 -11.50
N HIS A 262 23.05 6.03 -12.65
CA HIS A 262 23.97 6.15 -13.79
C HIS A 262 23.67 7.36 -14.70
N LYS A 263 22.76 8.25 -14.28
CA LYS A 263 22.37 9.49 -14.98
C LYS A 263 21.98 9.31 -16.45
N ASP A 264 21.60 8.10 -16.85
CA ASP A 264 20.82 7.93 -18.05
C ASP A 264 19.54 8.77 -17.87
N GLU A 265 19.09 9.48 -18.91
CA GLU A 265 17.84 10.26 -18.84
C GLU A 265 16.63 9.31 -18.67
N TYR A 266 16.46 8.76 -17.48
CA TYR A 266 15.30 7.97 -17.14
C TYR A 266 14.08 8.89 -17.11
N LYS A 267 13.33 8.86 -18.20
CA LYS A 267 11.99 9.44 -18.26
C LYS A 267 11.02 8.30 -18.00
N LYS A 268 10.49 8.28 -16.78
CA LYS A 268 9.43 7.36 -16.36
C LYS A 268 8.36 7.30 -17.45
N GLY A 269 8.08 6.10 -17.95
CA GLY A 269 7.11 5.93 -19.03
C GLY A 269 5.71 6.27 -18.54
N LYS A 270 4.86 6.85 -19.41
CA LYS A 270 3.46 7.20 -19.07
C LYS A 270 2.63 6.02 -18.51
N ASN A 271 3.02 4.78 -18.81
CA ASN A 271 2.28 3.56 -18.43
C ASN A 271 3.05 2.65 -17.44
N GLU A 272 4.19 3.09 -16.92
CA GLU A 272 5.05 2.24 -16.09
C GLU A 272 4.44 1.90 -14.72
N ASP A 273 3.70 2.85 -14.13
CA ASP A 273 2.94 2.61 -12.90
C ASP A 273 1.80 1.61 -13.12
N LEU A 274 1.09 1.69 -14.24
CA LEU A 274 0.04 0.72 -14.59
C LEU A 274 0.61 -0.69 -14.79
N ALA A 275 1.75 -0.80 -15.47
CA ALA A 275 2.44 -2.09 -15.64
C ALA A 275 2.90 -2.66 -14.29
N SER A 276 3.40 -1.80 -13.40
CA SER A 276 3.79 -2.17 -12.04
C SER A 276 2.59 -2.63 -11.19
N ILE A 277 1.45 -1.94 -11.26
CA ILE A 277 0.21 -2.34 -10.58
C ILE A 277 -0.24 -3.71 -11.09
N GLY A 278 -0.32 -3.90 -12.42
CA GLY A 278 -0.70 -5.18 -13.00
C GLY A 278 0.22 -6.31 -12.55
N LYS A 279 1.54 -6.10 -12.60
CA LYS A 279 2.55 -7.08 -12.19
C LYS A 279 2.48 -7.38 -10.69
N GLY A 280 2.26 -6.37 -9.86
CA GLY A 280 2.03 -6.50 -8.42
C GLY A 280 0.82 -7.39 -8.12
N ILE A 281 -0.30 -7.16 -8.80
CA ILE A 281 -1.52 -7.95 -8.60
C ILE A 281 -1.31 -9.41 -9.02
N VAL A 282 -0.81 -9.69 -10.23
CA VAL A 282 -0.78 -11.05 -10.80
C VAL A 282 0.48 -11.85 -10.47
N GLY A 283 1.56 -11.18 -10.07
CA GLY A 283 2.84 -11.82 -9.78
C GLY A 283 2.82 -12.59 -8.47
N HIS A 284 3.58 -13.69 -8.42
CA HIS A 284 3.70 -14.53 -7.24
C HIS A 284 4.55 -13.84 -6.16
N LYS A 285 4.00 -13.75 -4.95
CA LYS A 285 4.53 -13.00 -3.80
C LYS A 285 5.11 -13.89 -2.71
N GLY A 286 4.92 -15.22 -2.83
CA GLY A 286 5.30 -16.18 -1.79
C GLY A 286 4.46 -16.00 -0.54
N ARG A 287 5.05 -16.29 0.61
CA ARG A 287 4.43 -16.03 1.92
C ARG A 287 4.33 -14.53 2.14
N VAL A 288 3.15 -14.08 2.58
CA VAL A 288 2.89 -12.68 2.92
C VAL A 288 2.45 -12.60 4.37
N HIS A 289 2.98 -11.63 5.10
CA HIS A 289 2.56 -11.32 6.46
C HIS A 289 2.14 -9.85 6.57
N ALA A 290 0.99 -9.60 7.18
CA ALA A 290 0.53 -8.26 7.55
C ALA A 290 0.48 -8.16 9.08
N ALA A 291 1.39 -7.38 9.66
CA ALA A 291 1.47 -7.15 11.09
C ALA A 291 0.94 -5.76 11.42
N PHE A 292 -0.13 -5.70 12.20
CA PHE A 292 -0.64 -4.47 12.80
C PHE A 292 0.09 -4.25 14.12
N GLY A 293 0.73 -3.09 14.26
CA GLY A 293 1.37 -2.68 15.50
C GLY A 293 0.36 -2.28 16.57
N THR A 294 0.87 -1.68 17.64
CA THR A 294 0.03 -1.11 18.69
C THR A 294 -0.19 0.38 18.42
N PRO A 295 -1.36 0.94 18.80
CA PRO A 295 -1.54 2.38 18.80
C PRO A 295 -0.38 3.07 19.52
N ILE A 296 0.19 4.10 18.89
CA ILE A 296 1.24 4.88 19.51
C ILE A 296 0.61 5.70 20.65
N GLU A 297 1.13 5.55 21.87
CA GLU A 297 0.62 6.27 23.06
C GLU A 297 1.69 7.12 23.76
N GLY A 298 2.97 6.90 23.48
CA GLY A 298 4.10 7.58 24.14
C GLY A 298 4.17 9.09 23.91
N ASP A 299 4.95 9.80 24.73
CA ASP A 299 5.10 11.26 24.68
C ASP A 299 6.13 11.72 23.64
N PHE A 300 5.85 11.45 22.37
CA PHE A 300 6.66 11.92 21.24
C PHE A 300 6.32 13.39 20.96
N ASN A 301 7.24 14.28 21.34
CA ASN A 301 7.01 15.74 21.32
C ASN A 301 7.51 16.44 20.05
N ASP A 302 8.11 15.70 19.13
CA ASP A 302 8.61 16.23 17.87
C ASP A 302 8.39 15.25 16.71
N VAL A 303 8.61 15.79 15.50
CA VAL A 303 8.35 15.09 14.24
C VAL A 303 9.28 13.89 14.02
N ASN A 304 10.54 13.99 14.46
CA ASN A 304 11.52 12.92 14.23
C ASN A 304 11.26 11.77 15.20
N SER A 305 11.00 12.06 16.48
CA SER A 305 10.71 11.02 17.46
C SER A 305 9.43 10.24 17.14
N LEU A 306 8.39 10.88 16.58
CA LEU A 306 7.22 10.17 16.05
C LEU A 306 7.56 9.29 14.84
N ALA A 307 8.38 9.79 13.91
CA ALA A 307 8.80 9.02 12.74
C ALA A 307 9.67 7.80 13.14
N GLU A 308 10.54 7.96 14.12
CA GLU A 308 11.38 6.90 14.69
C GLU A 308 10.55 5.81 15.36
N GLU A 309 9.47 6.18 16.07
CA GLU A 309 8.55 5.19 16.66
C GLU A 309 7.75 4.42 15.59
N ILE A 310 7.30 5.10 14.54
CA ILE A 310 6.67 4.42 13.39
C ILE A 310 7.66 3.44 12.78
N ASP A 311 8.91 3.86 12.55
CA ASP A 311 9.96 3.01 11.99
C ASP A 311 10.29 1.83 12.92
N ARG A 312 10.39 2.05 14.23
CA ARG A 312 10.64 0.99 15.22
C ARG A 312 9.60 -0.12 15.11
N GLN A 313 8.32 0.23 15.03
CA GLN A 313 7.26 -0.76 14.88
C GLN A 313 7.20 -1.37 13.48
N VAL A 314 7.32 -0.59 12.40
CA VAL A 314 7.29 -1.12 11.02
C VAL A 314 8.44 -2.10 10.79
N ILE A 315 9.66 -1.73 11.18
CA ILE A 315 10.87 -2.54 11.00
C ILE A 315 10.86 -3.73 11.97
N GLY A 316 10.49 -3.51 13.23
CA GLY A 316 10.39 -4.57 14.24
C GLY A 316 9.33 -5.62 13.91
N ASN A 317 8.21 -5.22 13.33
CA ASN A 317 7.12 -6.13 12.96
C ASN A 317 7.30 -6.75 11.57
N TYR A 318 8.27 -6.30 10.77
CA TYR A 318 8.53 -6.88 9.45
C TYR A 318 8.93 -8.36 9.59
N THR A 319 8.19 -9.28 8.99
CA THR A 319 8.57 -10.69 8.96
C THR A 319 9.69 -10.89 7.94
N LEU A 320 10.89 -11.19 8.43
CA LEU A 320 11.98 -11.63 7.56
C LEU A 320 11.65 -13.00 6.97
N HIS A 321 11.91 -13.17 5.68
CA HIS A 321 11.75 -14.44 4.97
C HIS A 321 13.13 -15.04 4.66
N PRO A 322 13.21 -16.35 4.34
CA PRO A 322 14.46 -16.96 3.90
C PRO A 322 15.18 -16.19 2.79
N SER A 323 14.42 -15.63 1.84
CA SER A 323 14.94 -14.79 0.76
C SER A 323 15.72 -13.58 1.27
N ASN A 324 15.36 -13.01 2.42
CA ASN A 324 16.07 -11.88 3.01
C ASN A 324 17.42 -12.31 3.59
N MET A 325 17.47 -13.44 4.30
CA MET A 325 18.71 -13.97 4.88
C MET A 325 19.69 -14.43 3.80
N ILE A 326 19.19 -15.11 2.76
CA ILE A 326 20.00 -15.53 1.60
C ILE A 326 20.58 -14.30 0.89
N ALA A 327 19.75 -13.28 0.62
CA ALA A 327 20.22 -12.05 -0.01
C ALA A 327 21.27 -11.32 0.83
N TYR A 328 21.08 -11.28 2.15
CA TYR A 328 22.04 -10.68 3.06
C TYR A 328 23.38 -11.42 3.02
N GLU A 329 23.37 -12.75 3.06
CA GLU A 329 24.59 -13.57 2.90
C GLU A 329 25.33 -13.28 1.60
N MET A 330 24.60 -13.19 0.48
CA MET A 330 25.19 -12.92 -0.83
C MET A 330 25.87 -11.55 -0.91
N VAL A 331 25.36 -10.55 -0.18
CA VAL A 331 25.89 -9.19 -0.18
C VAL A 331 27.04 -9.02 0.82
N TYR A 332 26.89 -9.56 2.04
CA TYR A 332 27.78 -9.27 3.17
C TYR A 332 28.72 -10.43 3.52
N GLY A 333 28.51 -11.63 2.97
CA GLY A 333 29.35 -12.81 3.22
C GLY A 333 29.13 -13.47 4.59
N GLU A 334 28.16 -12.99 5.36
CA GLU A 334 27.80 -13.51 6.69
C GLU A 334 26.28 -13.54 6.87
N VAL A 335 25.80 -14.26 7.88
CA VAL A 335 24.35 -14.35 8.18
C VAL A 335 24.11 -14.09 9.67
N PRO A 336 23.33 -13.05 10.03
CA PRO A 336 22.99 -12.79 11.42
C PRO A 336 22.01 -13.84 11.95
N GLN A 337 21.99 -14.02 13.28
CA GLN A 337 21.06 -14.91 13.96
C GLN A 337 19.71 -14.23 14.18
N LEU A 338 18.93 -14.09 13.12
CA LEU A 338 17.58 -13.52 13.15
C LEU A 338 16.53 -14.57 12.79
N PRO A 339 15.33 -14.51 13.38
CA PRO A 339 14.26 -15.42 13.03
C PRO A 339 13.65 -15.10 11.66
N VAL A 340 13.11 -16.12 11.00
CA VAL A 340 12.39 -16.01 9.73
C VAL A 340 10.98 -16.60 9.81
N GLY A 341 10.10 -16.10 8.95
CA GLY A 341 8.74 -16.58 8.77
C GLY A 341 7.77 -16.14 9.88
N TYR A 342 6.50 -16.48 9.68
CA TYR A 342 5.45 -16.30 10.67
C TYR A 342 4.68 -17.63 10.87
N PRO A 343 4.58 -18.16 12.10
CA PRO A 343 5.26 -17.68 13.31
C PRO A 343 6.79 -17.76 13.18
N ALA A 344 7.48 -16.88 13.92
CA ALA A 344 8.93 -16.73 13.87
C ALA A 344 9.66 -18.04 14.24
N LYS A 345 10.64 -18.43 13.42
CA LYS A 345 11.51 -19.59 13.68
C LYS A 345 12.97 -19.21 13.49
N ALA A 346 13.87 -19.85 14.23
CA ALA A 346 15.29 -19.66 14.05
C ALA A 346 15.70 -19.95 12.59
N TRP A 347 16.63 -19.16 12.06
CA TRP A 347 17.18 -19.38 10.74
C TRP A 347 17.99 -20.68 10.69
N ASP A 348 17.64 -21.56 9.74
CA ASP A 348 18.38 -22.80 9.45
C ASP A 348 18.69 -22.88 7.94
N PRO A 349 19.95 -22.65 7.51
CA PRO A 349 20.33 -22.76 6.11
C PRO A 349 20.03 -24.13 5.48
N ALA A 350 20.10 -25.21 6.27
CA ALA A 350 19.89 -26.56 5.75
C ALA A 350 18.41 -26.81 5.41
N ALA A 351 17.49 -26.18 6.13
CA ALA A 351 16.05 -26.25 5.90
C ALA A 351 15.59 -25.37 4.70
N HIS A 352 16.43 -24.44 4.23
CA HIS A 352 16.08 -23.43 3.22
C HIS A 352 16.84 -23.55 1.90
N LYS A 353 17.31 -24.76 1.57
CA LYS A 353 18.01 -25.04 0.28
C LYS A 353 17.13 -24.75 -0.94
N GLU A 354 15.87 -25.15 -0.90
CA GLU A 354 14.93 -24.92 -2.01
C GLU A 354 14.65 -23.41 -2.21
N GLU A 355 14.47 -22.65 -1.13
CA GLU A 355 14.34 -21.20 -1.21
C GLU A 355 15.60 -20.52 -1.77
N ARG A 356 16.80 -21.02 -1.45
CA ARG A 356 18.05 -20.55 -2.03
C ARG A 356 18.09 -20.78 -3.54
N GLU A 357 17.83 -22.00 -4.00
CA GLU A 357 17.81 -22.32 -5.42
C GLU A 357 16.80 -21.46 -6.18
N LYS A 358 15.60 -21.25 -5.61
CA LYS A 358 14.58 -20.37 -6.18
C LYS A 358 15.03 -18.92 -6.25
N PHE A 359 15.69 -18.42 -5.20
CA PHE A 359 16.19 -17.04 -5.17
C PHE A 359 17.30 -16.84 -6.20
N GLU A 360 18.29 -17.72 -6.23
CA GLU A 360 19.40 -17.67 -7.18
C GLU A 360 18.89 -17.75 -8.62
N ALA A 361 17.99 -18.69 -8.92
CA ALA A 361 17.38 -18.81 -10.24
C ALA A 361 16.55 -17.57 -10.63
N ARG A 362 15.90 -16.92 -9.65
CA ARG A 362 15.17 -15.67 -9.88
C ARG A 362 16.14 -14.52 -10.17
N MET A 363 17.19 -14.36 -9.38
CA MET A 363 18.19 -13.29 -9.55
C MET A 363 19.00 -13.46 -10.84
N ALA A 364 19.27 -14.70 -11.27
CA ALA A 364 19.92 -14.99 -12.54
C ALA A 364 19.12 -14.49 -13.76
N ARG A 365 17.79 -14.36 -13.66
CA ARG A 365 16.93 -13.79 -14.71
C ARG A 365 16.92 -12.26 -14.72
N VAL A 366 17.45 -11.62 -13.69
CA VAL A 366 17.64 -10.17 -13.66
C VAL A 366 18.91 -9.87 -14.45
N ASP A 367 18.82 -8.84 -15.31
CA ASP A 367 19.96 -8.32 -16.08
C ASP A 367 21.11 -7.99 -15.13
N GLU A 368 22.31 -8.45 -15.49
CA GLU A 368 23.51 -8.35 -14.67
C GLU A 368 23.80 -6.92 -14.22
N ARG A 369 23.51 -5.92 -15.06
CA ARG A 369 23.74 -4.50 -14.77
C ARG A 369 23.11 -4.05 -13.46
N TRP A 370 21.93 -4.55 -13.13
CA TRP A 370 21.18 -4.14 -11.94
C TRP A 370 20.78 -5.30 -11.03
N ARG A 371 21.35 -6.49 -11.23
CA ARG A 371 21.10 -7.66 -10.40
C ARG A 371 21.44 -7.39 -8.93
N ASP A 372 22.58 -6.74 -8.67
CA ASP A 372 23.02 -6.44 -7.31
C ASP A 372 22.05 -5.51 -6.57
N LYS A 373 21.40 -4.58 -7.29
CA LYS A 373 20.35 -3.73 -6.71
C LYS A 373 19.12 -4.54 -6.32
N ALA A 374 18.76 -5.56 -7.10
CA ALA A 374 17.67 -6.47 -6.75
C ALA A 374 18.03 -7.27 -5.49
N ILE A 375 19.22 -7.87 -5.43
CA ILE A 375 19.69 -8.65 -4.27
C ILE A 375 19.75 -7.75 -3.02
N GLN A 376 20.36 -6.57 -3.12
CA GLN A 376 20.44 -5.60 -2.02
C GLN A 376 19.05 -5.23 -1.48
N ALA A 377 18.04 -5.10 -2.35
CA ALA A 377 16.68 -4.79 -1.90
C ALA A 377 16.06 -5.89 -1.02
N TYR A 378 16.46 -7.15 -1.20
CA TYR A 378 16.07 -8.24 -0.30
C TYR A 378 16.94 -8.31 0.97
N ALA A 379 18.18 -7.82 0.95
CA ALA A 379 19.07 -7.78 2.11
C ALA A 379 18.74 -6.62 3.07
N ASN A 380 18.29 -5.48 2.56
CA ASN A 380 18.02 -4.26 3.33
C ASN A 380 17.01 -4.38 4.50
N PRO A 381 16.00 -5.26 4.46
CA PRO A 381 15.17 -5.56 5.64
C PRO A 381 15.98 -6.12 6.81
N VAL A 382 16.98 -6.96 6.55
CA VAL A 382 17.89 -7.51 7.57
C VAL A 382 18.77 -6.40 8.14
N VAL A 383 19.37 -5.58 7.27
CA VAL A 383 20.16 -4.40 7.68
C VAL A 383 19.33 -3.48 8.58
N SER A 384 18.07 -3.26 8.21
CA SER A 384 17.16 -2.42 8.98
C SER A 384 16.83 -3.04 10.33
N ARG A 385 16.58 -4.37 10.40
CA ARG A 385 16.36 -5.06 11.67
C ARG A 385 17.55 -4.94 12.61
N LEU A 386 18.76 -5.18 12.11
CA LEU A 386 20.00 -5.08 12.89
C LEU A 386 20.32 -3.67 13.40
N ALA A 387 19.78 -2.63 12.76
CA ALA A 387 19.96 -1.26 13.21
C ALA A 387 19.02 -0.85 14.36
N TYR A 388 18.00 -1.67 14.66
CA TYR A 388 16.99 -1.42 15.70
C TYR A 388 17.07 -2.42 16.87
N GLU A 389 17.90 -3.46 16.75
CA GLU A 389 18.32 -4.34 17.85
C GLU A 389 19.61 -3.81 18.47
#